data_AF-A0A0D0DCK1-F1
#
_entry.id   AF-A0A0D0DCK1-F1
#
_cell.length_a   1.000
_cell.length_b   1.000
_cell.length_c   1.000
_cell.angle_alpha   90.00
_cell.angle_beta   90.00
_cell.angle_gamma   90.00
#
_symmetry.space_group_name_H-M   'P 1'
#
loop_
_entity.id
_entity.type
_entity.pdbx_description
1 polymer ?
#
loop_
_entity_poly.entity_id
_entity_poly.type
_entity_poly.pdbx_seq_one_letter_code
_entity_poly.pdbx_strand_id
1 'polypeptide(L)' 'RYTIVPALSLGGIIAVDVSKRPPTQEIFSDFIEFVLERTNLFPIPNSVPIMDNASIHHSDELREMVEAR' A
#
# COMPACT_ATOMS: atom_id res chain seq x y z
N ARG A 1 0.29 -8.77 -20.74
CA ARG A 1 0.84 -7.68 -19.90
C ARG A 1 0.46 -7.98 -18.45
N TYR A 2 1.39 -7.81 -17.51
CA TYR A 2 1.11 -7.94 -16.08
C TYR A 2 1.37 -6.59 -15.41
N THR A 3 0.62 -6.32 -14.35
CA THR A 3 0.83 -5.24 -13.40
C THR A 3 1.44 -5.87 -12.14
N ILE A 4 2.44 -5.19 -11.57
CA ILE A 4 3.07 -5.61 -10.32
C ILE A 4 3.00 -4.41 -9.38
N VAL A 5 2.45 -4.61 -8.18
CA VAL A 5 2.39 -3.61 -7.11
C VAL A 5 3.14 -4.15 -5.89
N PRO A 6 4.39 -3.74 -5.67
CA PRO A 6 5.16 -4.17 -4.51
C PRO A 6 5.14 -3.12 -3.39
N ALA A 7 5.07 -3.59 -2.15
CA ALA A 7 5.43 -2.81 -0.96
C ALA A 7 6.85 -3.19 -0.53
N LEU A 8 7.74 -2.21 -0.49
CA LEU A 8 9.17 -2.41 -0.24
C LEU A 8 9.59 -1.69 1.05
N SER A 9 10.58 -2.25 1.72
CA SER A 9 11.28 -1.65 2.85
C SER A 9 12.79 -1.79 2.70
N LEU A 10 13.55 -1.16 3.60
CA LEU A 10 14.99 -1.39 3.70
C LEU A 10 15.33 -2.86 4.07
N GLY A 11 14.38 -3.60 4.65
CA GLY A 11 14.53 -5.03 4.96
C GLY A 11 14.13 -5.97 3.82
N GLY A 12 13.71 -5.43 2.67
CA GLY A 12 13.23 -6.20 1.52
C GLY A 12 11.74 -6.04 1.27
N ILE A 13 11.17 -7.03 0.59
CA ILE A 13 9.77 -7.03 0.13
C ILE A 13 8.83 -7.34 1.30
N ILE A 14 7.82 -6.49 1.52
CA ILE A 14 6.76 -6.71 2.51
C ILE A 14 5.61 -7.49 1.89
N ALA A 15 5.14 -7.07 0.72
CA ALA A 15 4.02 -7.66 -0.01
C ALA A 15 4.16 -7.39 -1.51
N VAL A 16 3.55 -8.25 -2.33
CA VAL A 16 3.48 -8.08 -3.79
C VAL A 16 2.12 -8.55 -4.29
N ASP A 17 1.42 -7.70 -5.04
CA ASP A 17 0.32 -8.12 -5.92
C ASP A 17 0.83 -8.23 -7.37
N VAL A 18 0.46 -9.33 -8.04
CA VAL A 18 0.77 -9.58 -9.45
C VAL A 18 -0.52 -9.95 -10.16
N SER A 19 -0.98 -9.07 -11.06
CA SER A 19 -2.26 -9.26 -11.72
C SER A 19 -2.20 -8.96 -13.22
N LYS A 20 -3.16 -9.47 -13.98
CA LYS A 20 -3.35 -9.13 -15.42
C LYS A 20 -4.20 -7.88 -15.62
N ARG A 21 -4.60 -7.22 -14.53
CA ARG A 21 -5.52 -6.08 -14.52
C ARG A 21 -4.73 -4.78 -14.28
N PRO A 22 -5.16 -3.64 -14.81
CA PRO A 22 -4.63 -2.36 -14.36
C PRO A 22 -5.00 -2.13 -12.89
N PRO A 23 -4.18 -1.41 -12.11
CA PRO A 23 -4.52 -1.06 -10.74
C PRO A 23 -5.66 -0.02 -10.77
N THR A 24 -6.70 -0.27 -9.99
CA THR A 24 -7.78 0.69 -9.71
C THR A 24 -7.60 1.19 -8.28
N GLN A 25 -8.30 2.28 -7.92
CA GLN A 25 -8.33 2.78 -6.54
C GLN A 25 -8.76 1.69 -5.55
N GLU A 26 -9.84 0.96 -5.84
CA GLU A 26 -10.32 -0.16 -5.01
C GLU A 26 -9.27 -1.26 -4.83
N ILE A 27 -8.69 -1.77 -5.93
CA ILE A 27 -7.65 -2.81 -5.87
C ILE A 27 -6.43 -2.33 -5.08
N PHE A 28 -6.10 -1.04 -5.20
CA PHE A 28 -4.98 -0.45 -4.47
C PHE A 28 -5.28 -0.29 -2.98
N SER A 29 -6.50 0.12 -2.60
CA SER A 29 -6.93 0.20 -1.20
C SER A 29 -6.85 -1.17 -0.52
N ASP A 30 -7.36 -2.23 -1.15
CA ASP A 30 -7.27 -3.61 -0.65
C ASP A 30 -5.81 -4.03 -0.43
N PHE A 31 -4.93 -3.66 -1.38
CA PHE A 31 -3.50 -3.94 -1.26
C PHE A 31 -2.88 -3.18 -0.09
N ILE A 32 -3.25 -1.91 0.15
CA ILE A 32 -2.73 -1.15 1.27
C ILE A 32 -3.24 -1.69 2.60
N GLU A 33 -4.50 -2.12 2.71
CA GLU A 33 -5.00 -2.79 3.92
C GLU A 33 -4.11 -3.98 4.30
N PHE A 34 -3.82 -4.84 3.31
CA PHE A 34 -2.91 -5.98 3.46
C PHE A 34 -1.49 -5.56 3.85
N VAL A 35 -0.96 -4.46 3.28
CA VAL A 35 0.36 -3.94 3.64
C VAL A 35 0.37 -3.44 5.08
N LEU A 36 -0.65 -2.68 5.49
CA LEU A 36 -0.71 -2.06 6.81
C LEU A 36 -0.71 -3.13 7.91
N GLU A 37 -1.36 -4.28 7.74
CA GLU A 37 -1.29 -5.42 8.69
C GLU A 37 0.15 -5.88 8.99
N ARG A 38 1.10 -5.56 8.12
CA ARG A 38 2.53 -5.93 8.21
C ARG A 38 3.43 -4.74 8.54
N THR A 39 2.85 -3.56 8.78
CA THR A 39 3.55 -2.35 9.25
C THR A 39 3.48 -2.23 10.77
N ASN A 40 4.42 -1.46 11.33
CA ASN A 40 4.46 -1.16 12.77
C ASN A 40 3.86 0.22 13.06
N LEU A 41 3.58 0.50 14.34
CA LEU A 41 3.25 1.86 14.77
C LEU A 41 4.48 2.77 14.70
N PHE A 42 4.26 4.04 14.37
CA PHE A 42 5.32 5.05 14.38
C PHE A 42 5.87 5.23 15.81
N PRO A 43 7.21 5.37 16.01
CA PRO A 43 8.29 5.56 15.03
C PRO A 43 9.12 4.30 14.69
N ILE A 44 8.58 3.11 14.90
CA ILE A 44 9.31 1.85 14.68
C ILE A 44 9.56 1.64 13.17
N PRO A 45 10.63 0.91 12.74
CA PRO A 45 10.83 0.61 11.32
C PRO A 45 9.58 0.06 10.63
N ASN A 46 9.39 0.40 9.36
CA ASN A 46 8.20 0.05 8.56
C ASN A 46 6.89 0.60 9.14
N SER A 47 6.88 1.84 9.64
CA SER A 47 5.68 2.48 10.21
C SER A 47 5.07 3.59 9.38
N VAL A 48 5.74 4.02 8.32
CA VAL A 48 5.26 5.12 7.47
C VAL A 48 5.13 4.61 6.03
N PRO A 49 3.90 4.49 5.49
CA PRO A 49 3.73 4.20 4.07
C PRO A 49 4.17 5.40 3.23
N ILE A 50 4.92 5.14 2.16
CA ILE A 50 5.39 6.14 1.19
C ILE A 50 4.95 5.68 -0.19
N MET A 51 4.26 6.55 -0.91
CA MET A 51 3.67 6.28 -2.23
C MET A 51 3.90 7.49 -3.14
N ASP A 52 3.82 7.30 -4.47
CA ASP A 52 3.79 8.43 -5.40
C ASP A 52 2.42 9.12 -5.38
N ASN A 53 2.29 10.24 -6.11
CA ASN A 53 1.07 11.04 -6.15
C ASN A 53 0.09 10.61 -7.26
N ALA A 54 0.00 9.31 -7.57
CA ALA A 54 -0.94 8.82 -8.56
C ALA A 54 -2.40 9.08 -8.12
N SER A 55 -3.28 9.37 -9.08
CA SER A 55 -4.68 9.71 -8.78
C SER A 55 -5.46 8.58 -8.11
N ILE A 56 -5.06 7.31 -8.34
CA ILE A 56 -5.67 6.15 -7.68
C ILE A 56 -5.35 6.05 -6.18
N HIS A 57 -4.39 6.85 -5.67
CA HIS A 57 -4.07 6.94 -4.24
C HIS A 57 -4.92 8.01 -3.54
N HIS A 58 -5.69 8.82 -4.28
CA HIS A 58 -6.50 9.92 -3.74
C HIS A 58 -7.88 9.41 -3.33
N SER A 59 -7.92 8.63 -2.24
CA SER A 59 -9.13 8.07 -1.66
C SER A 59 -9.27 8.48 -0.20
N ASP A 60 -10.44 9.02 0.17
CA ASP A 60 -10.74 9.33 1.57
C ASP A 60 -10.70 8.08 2.44
N GLU A 61 -11.23 6.96 1.94
CA GLU A 61 -11.19 5.66 2.61
C GLU A 61 -9.74 5.19 2.87
N LEU A 62 -8.86 5.34 1.88
CA LEU A 62 -7.45 4.97 2.04
C LEU A 62 -6.78 5.82 3.11
N ARG A 63 -7.09 7.12 3.14
CA ARG A 63 -6.56 8.05 4.14
C ARG A 63 -7.04 7.67 5.54
N GLU A 64 -8.34 7.46 5.71
CA GLU A 64 -8.93 7.04 6.99
C GLU A 64 -8.32 5.73 7.49
N MET A 65 -8.11 4.75 6.59
CA MET A 65 -7.48 3.47 6.90
C MET A 65 -6.04 3.62 7.40
N VAL A 66 -5.25 4.51 6.80
CA VAL A 66 -3.87 4.79 7.23
C VAL A 66 -3.83 5.57 8.53
N GLU A 67 -4.71 6.56 8.72
CA GLU A 67 -4.75 7.42 9.90
C GLU A 67 -5.35 6.73 11.14
N ALA A 68 -6.16 5.67 10.97
CA ALA A 68 -6.74 4.90 12.07
C ALA A 68 -5.75 3.94 12.77
N ARG A 69 -4.51 3.85 12.28
CA ARG A 69 -3.45 2.96 12.78
C ARG A 69 -2.73 3.52 14.00
#